data_AF-A0A397YGB3-F1
#
_entry.id   AF-A0A397YGB3-F1
#
_cell.length_a   1.000
_cell.length_b   1.000
_cell.length_c   1.000
_cell.angle_alpha   90.00
_cell.angle_beta   90.00
_cell.angle_gamma   90.00
#
_symmetry.space_group_name_H-M   'P 1'
#
loop_
_entity.id
_entity.type
_entity.pdbx_description
1 polymer ?
#
loop_
_entity_poly.entity_id
_entity_poly.type
_entity_poly.pdbx_seq_one_letter_code
_entity_poly.pdbx_strand_id
1 'polypeptide(L)' 'MGDVILFIEDISDLKSNFSRCRICHEEEAESYFEAPCSCSGTLKFAHRDCIQRWCDEKGNTICEICLQVIKLSGHNTR' A
#
# COMPACT_ATOMS: atom_id res chain seq x y z
N MET A 1 -22.36 15.36 35.28
CA MET A 1 -21.53 14.42 34.51
C MET A 1 -21.46 14.94 33.11
N GLY A 2 -20.45 15.76 32.82
CA GLY A 2 -20.29 16.37 31.50
C GLY A 2 -20.00 15.30 30.47
N ASP A 3 -20.82 15.29 29.44
CA ASP A 3 -20.59 14.62 28.18
C ASP A 3 -19.38 15.28 27.49
N VAL A 4 -18.23 14.62 27.59
CA VAL A 4 -17.12 14.91 26.69
C VAL A 4 -17.42 14.24 25.35
N ILE A 5 -18.40 14.78 24.61
CA ILE A 5 -18.49 14.50 23.18
C ILE A 5 -17.29 15.19 22.55
N LEU A 6 -16.21 14.43 22.40
CA LEU A 6 -15.15 14.76 21.47
C LEU A 6 -15.76 14.67 20.07
N PHE A 7 -16.38 15.77 19.61
CA PHE A 7 -16.63 16.02 18.20
C PHE A 7 -15.27 16.10 17.49
N ILE A 8 -14.72 14.92 17.18
CA ILE A 8 -13.62 14.77 16.22
C ILE A 8 -14.26 14.18 14.96
N GLU A 9 -15.09 14.97 14.31
CA GLU A 9 -15.54 14.70 12.94
C GLU A 9 -14.78 15.57 11.91
N ASP A 10 -13.77 16.36 12.34
CA ASP A 10 -13.06 17.33 11.47
C ASP A 10 -11.51 17.34 11.62
N ILE A 11 -10.89 16.31 12.22
CA ILE A 11 -9.42 16.11 12.25
C ILE A 11 -9.00 14.96 11.29
N SER A 12 -9.89 14.49 10.42
CA SER A 12 -9.57 13.45 9.43
C SER A 12 -8.52 13.88 8.41
N ASP A 13 -8.52 15.16 8.04
CA ASP A 13 -7.75 15.67 6.89
C ASP A 13 -6.32 16.11 7.24
N LEU A 14 -5.96 16.16 8.53
CA LEU A 14 -4.57 16.30 9.00
C LEU A 14 -3.94 14.94 9.38
N LYS A 15 -4.70 13.85 9.28
CA LYS A 15 -4.15 12.52 9.47
C LYS A 15 -3.50 12.13 8.15
N SER A 16 -2.18 12.23 8.05
CA SER A 16 -1.44 11.52 7.00
C SER A 16 -2.01 10.10 6.95
N ASN A 17 -2.67 9.72 5.85
CA ASN A 17 -3.20 8.37 5.75
C ASN A 17 -2.00 7.43 5.80
N PHE A 18 -1.89 6.69 6.89
CA PHE A 18 -0.87 5.66 7.05
C PHE A 18 -1.45 4.36 6.53
N SER A 19 -0.66 3.68 5.74
CA SER A 19 -0.95 2.35 5.23
C SER A 19 0.18 1.41 5.58
N ARG A 20 -0.05 0.11 5.43
CA ARG A 20 0.94 -0.93 5.73
C ARG A 20 1.36 -1.64 4.45
N CYS A 21 2.66 -1.77 4.22
CA CYS A 21 3.18 -2.55 3.11
C CYS A 21 2.75 -4.01 3.26
N ARG A 22 2.10 -4.59 2.24
CA ARG A 22 1.69 -6.01 2.26
C ARG A 22 2.85 -7.02 2.22
N ILE A 23 4.10 -6.56 2.04
CA ILE A 23 5.28 -7.40 1.84
C ILE A 23 6.21 -7.34 3.06
N CYS A 24 6.72 -6.15 3.42
CA CYS A 24 7.59 -5.98 4.59
C CYS A 24 6.82 -5.71 5.89
N HIS A 25 5.52 -5.44 5.81
CA HIS A 25 4.66 -5.18 6.96
C HIS A 25 5.00 -3.91 7.75
N GLU A 26 5.71 -2.96 7.15
CA GLU A 26 6.00 -1.64 7.72
C GLU A 26 4.88 -0.63 7.41
N GLU A 27 4.65 0.31 8.34
CA GLU A 27 3.61 1.34 8.25
C GLU A 27 4.24 2.69 7.92
N GLU A 28 3.78 3.31 6.82
CA GLU A 28 4.29 4.59 6.31
C GLU A 28 3.14 5.43 5.73
N ALA A 29 3.42 6.68 5.36
CA ALA A 29 2.42 7.51 4.71
C ALA A 29 2.07 6.96 3.32
N GLU A 30 0.81 7.08 2.91
CA GLU A 30 0.32 6.57 1.62
C GLU A 30 1.09 7.07 0.40
N SER A 31 1.78 8.21 0.53
CA SER A 31 2.68 8.75 -0.50
C SER A 31 3.91 7.87 -0.80
N TYR A 32 4.28 6.97 0.10
CA TYR A 32 5.44 6.06 -0.06
C TYR A 32 5.06 4.71 -0.68
N PHE A 33 3.75 4.41 -0.82
CA PHE A 33 3.28 3.16 -1.39
C PHE A 33 2.85 3.33 -2.85
N GLU A 34 2.99 2.24 -3.60
CA GLU A 34 2.33 2.05 -4.89
C GLU A 34 1.17 1.06 -4.76
N ALA A 35 0.22 1.18 -5.68
CA ALA A 35 -0.86 0.22 -5.87
C ALA A 35 -0.62 -0.53 -7.20
N PRO A 36 0.29 -1.53 -7.23
CA PRO A 36 0.75 -2.12 -8.49
C PRO A 36 -0.29 -3.00 -9.19
N CYS A 37 -1.39 -3.34 -8.51
CA CYS A 37 -2.42 -4.24 -9.02
C CYS A 37 -3.80 -3.83 -8.52
N SER A 38 -4.85 -4.49 -8.99
CA SER A 38 -6.24 -4.18 -8.62
C SER A 38 -6.68 -4.72 -7.25
N CYS A 39 -5.74 -5.07 -6.36
CA CYS A 39 -6.08 -5.41 -4.98
C CYS A 39 -6.75 -4.21 -4.28
N SER A 40 -7.55 -4.49 -3.26
CA SER A 40 -8.32 -3.48 -2.52
C SER A 40 -7.97 -3.49 -1.04
N GLY A 41 -8.33 -2.42 -0.34
CA GLY A 41 -8.00 -2.25 1.09
C GLY A 41 -6.49 -2.14 1.32
N THR A 42 -6.02 -2.64 2.47
CA THR A 42 -4.61 -2.60 2.86
C THR A 42 -3.71 -3.47 1.98
N LEU A 43 -4.26 -4.50 1.35
CA LEU A 43 -3.52 -5.42 0.46
C LEU A 43 -3.13 -4.79 -0.88
N LYS A 44 -3.62 -3.58 -1.20
CA LYS A 44 -3.23 -2.89 -2.43
C LYS A 44 -1.89 -2.19 -2.31
N PHE A 45 -1.48 -1.82 -1.11
CA PHE A 45 -0.32 -0.95 -0.87
C PHE A 45 0.95 -1.76 -0.64
N ALA A 46 2.02 -1.39 -1.36
CA ALA A 46 3.35 -1.92 -1.14
C ALA A 46 4.41 -0.89 -1.56
N HIS A 47 5.58 -0.93 -0.90
CA HIS A 47 6.71 -0.11 -1.34
C HIS A 47 7.17 -0.53 -2.72
N ARG A 48 7.61 0.43 -3.53
CA ARG A 48 8.18 0.18 -4.85
C ARG A 48 9.31 -0.87 -4.80
N ASP A 49 10.24 -0.71 -3.84
CA ASP A 49 11.36 -1.64 -3.68
C ASP A 49 10.91 -3.03 -3.22
N CYS A 50 9.88 -3.12 -2.38
CA CYS A 50 9.29 -4.40 -1.99
C CYS A 50 8.61 -5.10 -3.17
N ILE A 51 7.91 -4.37 -4.04
CA ILE A 51 7.26 -4.94 -5.22
C ILE A 51 8.31 -5.47 -6.20
N GLN A 52 9.37 -4.70 -6.47
CA GLN A 52 10.46 -5.14 -7.33
C GLN A 52 11.12 -6.41 -6.78
N ARG A 53 11.49 -6.41 -5.50
CA ARG A 53 12.10 -7.58 -4.85
C ARG A 53 11.18 -8.80 -4.91
N TRP A 54 9.88 -8.62 -4.67
CA TRP A 54 8.91 -9.72 -4.79
C TRP A 54 8.86 -10.29 -6.22
N CYS A 55 8.85 -9.43 -7.25
CA CYS A 55 8.89 -9.87 -8.65
C CYS A 55 10.18 -10.64 -8.95
N ASP A 56 11.33 -10.16 -8.45
CA ASP A 56 12.63 -10.80 -8.64
C ASP A 56 12.72 -12.16 -7.93
N GLU A 57 12.19 -12.26 -6.70
CA GLU A 57 12.19 -13.50 -5.90
C GLU A 57 11.20 -14.54 -6.44
N LYS A 58 10.03 -14.09 -6.94
CA LYS A 58 9.02 -14.99 -7.52
C LYS A 58 9.28 -15.33 -8.99
N GLY A 59 10.01 -14.47 -9.70
CA GLY A 59 10.19 -14.58 -11.15
C GLY A 59 8.89 -14.37 -11.94
N ASN A 60 7.91 -13.67 -11.37
CA ASN A 60 6.62 -13.44 -12.01
C ASN A 60 6.13 -12.02 -11.72
N THR A 61 5.42 -11.45 -12.70
CA THR A 61 4.80 -10.13 -12.63
C THR A 61 3.28 -10.19 -12.47
N ILE A 62 2.72 -11.37 -12.17
CA ILE A 62 1.28 -11.55 -11.90
C ILE A 62 1.03 -11.58 -10.40
N CYS A 63 0.19 -10.68 -9.90
CA CYS A 63 -0.20 -10.67 -8.48
C CYS A 63 -0.93 -11.97 -8.10
N GLU A 64 -0.49 -12.63 -7.03
CA GLU A 64 -1.05 -13.92 -6.57
C GLU A 64 -2.47 -13.82 -5.98
N ILE A 65 -2.95 -12.61 -5.68
CA ILE A 65 -4.27 -12.38 -5.05
C ILE A 65 -5.32 -12.07 -6.11
N CYS A 66 -5.06 -11.08 -6.98
CA CYS A 66 -6.01 -10.63 -7.99
C CYS A 66 -5.71 -11.16 -9.41
N LEU A 67 -4.61 -11.89 -9.58
CA LEU A 67 -4.19 -12.51 -10.85
C LEU A 67 -4.00 -11.52 -12.00
N GLN A 68 -3.73 -10.24 -11.68
CA GLN A 68 -3.46 -9.19 -12.67
C GLN A 68 -1.97 -8.86 -12.74
N VAL A 69 -1.53 -8.36 -13.90
CA VAL A 69 -0.17 -7.86 -14.11
C VAL A 69 0.12 -6.70 -13.17
N ILE A 70 1.24 -6.80 -12.45
CA ILE A 70 1.82 -5.79 -11.59
C ILE A 70 2.41 -4.68 -12.47
N LYS A 71 2.01 -3.44 -12.22
CA LYS A 71 2.55 -2.24 -12.85
C LYS A 71 3.55 -1.59 -11.92
N LEU A 72 4.81 -1.47 -12.36
CA LEU A 72 5.89 -0.81 -11.63
C LEU A 72 6.23 0.51 -12.31
N SER A 73 6.30 1.61 -11.55
CA SER A 73 6.57 2.95 -12.09
C SER A 73 8.07 3.28 -12.27
N GLY A 74 8.96 2.29 -12.18
CA GLY A 74 10.40 2.45 -12.44
C GLY A 74 10.95 1.24 -13.19
N HIS A 75 11.43 1.45 -14.41
CA HIS A 75 12.02 0.41 -15.25
C HIS A 75 13.13 -0.38 -14.54
N ASN A 76 12.96 -1.71 -14.41
CA ASN A 76 13.77 -2.65 -15.19
C ASN A 76 13.08 -4.01 -15.28
N THR A 77 12.49 -4.26 -16.45
CA THR A 77 12.15 -5.58 -16.95
C THR A 77 13.41 -6.45 -17.05
N ARG A 78 13.37 -7.63 -16.44
CA ARG A 78 14.02 -8.83 -16.99
C ARG A 78 12.93 -9.82 -17.35
#